data_AF-A0A3D2Q2F5-F1
#
_entry.id   AF-A0A3D2Q2F5-F1
#
_cell.length_a   1.000
_cell.length_b   1.000
_cell.length_c   1.000
_cell.angle_alpha   90.00
_cell.angle_beta   90.00
_cell.angle_gamma   90.00
#
_symmetry.space_group_name_H-M   'P 1'
#
loop_
_entity.id
_entity.type
_entity.pdbx_description
1 polymer ?
#
loop_
_entity_poly.entity_id
_entity_poly.type
_entity_poly.pdbx_seq_one_letter_code
_entity_poly.pdbx_strand_id
1 'polypeptide(L)' 'MRAIQITIDEGLLKEVDQTVQQLGITRSAFIRDALRLTLKKQKVLLLEHKHREGYLKKPVEPGEFDIWEPEQEWGNG' A
#
# COMPACT_ATOMS: atom_id res chain seq x y z
N MET A 1 23.94 -6.42 -1.95
CA MET A 1 22.76 -7.31 -2.11
C MET A 1 23.13 -8.67 -1.56
N ARG A 2 22.20 -9.38 -0.91
CA ARG A 2 22.41 -10.75 -0.41
C ARG A 2 21.49 -11.70 -1.19
N ALA A 3 22.04 -12.81 -1.67
CA ALA A 3 21.23 -13.86 -2.27
C ALA A 3 20.50 -14.65 -1.17
N ILE A 4 19.23 -14.95 -1.40
CA ILE A 4 18.40 -15.77 -0.52
C ILE A 4 17.73 -16.86 -1.35
N GLN A 5 17.46 -17.99 -0.73
CA GLN A 5 16.59 -19.02 -1.30
C GLN A 5 15.18 -18.82 -0.74
N ILE A 6 14.19 -18.91 -1.60
CA ILE A 6 12.77 -18.83 -1.24
C ILE A 6 12.05 -20.02 -1.85
N THR A 7 11.04 -20.54 -1.16
CA THR A 7 10.14 -21.57 -1.68
C THR A 7 8.85 -20.89 -2.12
N ILE A 8 8.41 -21.19 -3.34
CA ILE A 8 7.20 -20.61 -3.94
C ILE A 8 6.46 -21.73 -4.66
N ASP A 9 5.13 -21.63 -4.68
CA ASP A 9 4.27 -22.56 -5.41
C ASP A 9 4.62 -22.62 -6.91
N GLU A 10 4.54 -23.80 -7.51
CA GLU A 10 4.94 -24.00 -8.91
C GLU A 10 4.06 -23.22 -9.90
N GLY A 11 2.76 -23.11 -9.62
CA GLY A 11 1.83 -22.32 -10.44
C GLY A 11 2.20 -20.84 -10.41
N LEU A 12 2.43 -20.31 -9.21
CA LEU A 12 2.87 -18.92 -9.05
C LEU A 12 4.21 -18.66 -9.76
N LEU A 13 5.15 -19.60 -9.73
CA LEU A 13 6.42 -19.45 -10.43
C LEU A 13 6.23 -19.35 -11.95
N LYS A 14 5.34 -20.15 -12.53
CA LYS A 14 5.02 -20.10 -13.97
C LYS A 14 4.43 -18.74 -14.36
N GLU A 15 3.54 -18.18 -13.54
CA GLU A 15 2.96 -16.85 -13.80
C GLU A 15 4.02 -15.74 -13.73
N VAL A 16 4.91 -15.80 -12.72
CA VAL A 16 6.05 -14.89 -12.62
C VAL A 16 6.92 -14.98 -13.86
N ASP A 17 7.23 -16.19 -14.32
CA ASP A 17 8.09 -16.43 -15.48
C ASP A 17 7.53 -15.83 -16.77
N GLN A 18 6.24 -16.05 -17.02
CA GLN A 18 5.55 -15.46 -18.17
C GLN A 18 5.58 -13.94 -18.09
N THR A 19 5.31 -13.38 -16.92
CA THR A 19 5.28 -11.93 -16.71
C THR A 19 6.66 -11.29 -16.92
N VAL A 20 7.72 -11.87 -16.35
CA VAL A 20 9.07 -11.30 -16.50
C VAL A 20 9.59 -11.43 -17.93
N GLN A 21 9.19 -12.48 -18.65
CA GLN A 21 9.47 -12.62 -20.07
C GLN A 21 8.80 -11.51 -20.89
N GLN A 22 7.51 -11.25 -20.65
CA GLN A 22 6.76 -10.19 -21.33
C GLN A 22 7.32 -8.79 -21.04
N LEU A 23 7.75 -8.54 -19.81
CA LEU A 23 8.27 -7.25 -19.36
C LEU A 23 9.76 -7.06 -19.68
N GLY A 24 10.48 -8.11 -20.10
CA GLY A 24 11.92 -8.05 -20.37
C GLY A 24 12.76 -7.78 -19.12
N ILE A 25 12.33 -8.26 -17.95
CA ILE A 25 13.03 -8.09 -16.67
C ILE A 25 13.44 -9.44 -16.07
N THR A 26 14.19 -9.41 -14.96
CA THR A 26 14.57 -10.65 -14.25
C THR A 26 13.55 -10.97 -13.15
N ARG A 27 13.41 -12.26 -12.80
CA ARG A 27 12.65 -12.72 -11.61
C ARG A 27 13.06 -11.95 -10.35
N SER A 28 14.35 -11.71 -10.16
CA SER A 28 14.89 -11.02 -8.98
C SER A 28 14.54 -9.51 -8.93
N ALA A 29 14.28 -8.90 -10.08
CA ALA A 29 13.77 -7.54 -10.16
C ALA A 29 12.28 -7.53 -9.79
N PHE A 30 11.50 -8.40 -10.45
CA PHE A 30 10.07 -8.54 -10.21
C PHE A 30 9.72 -8.83 -8.75
N ILE A 31 10.36 -9.86 -8.16
CA ILE A 31 10.11 -10.26 -6.77
C ILE A 31 10.47 -9.14 -5.79
N ARG A 32 11.57 -8.41 -6.06
CA ARG A 32 11.99 -7.29 -5.21
C ARG A 32 11.00 -6.14 -5.25
N ASP A 33 10.48 -5.83 -6.43
CA ASP A 33 9.49 -4.77 -6.59
C ASP A 33 8.15 -5.16 -5.94
N ALA A 34 7.72 -6.41 -6.10
CA ALA A 34 6.56 -6.95 -5.40
C ALA A 34 6.71 -6.88 -3.87
N LEU A 35 7.87 -7.23 -3.33
CA LEU A 35 8.17 -7.10 -1.90
C LEU A 35 8.14 -5.64 -1.44
N ARG A 36 8.75 -4.72 -2.19
CA ARG A 36 8.72 -3.28 -1.88
C ARG A 36 7.30 -2.73 -1.87
N LEU A 37 6.49 -3.09 -2.87
CA LEU A 37 5.09 -2.68 -2.98
C LEU A 37 4.28 -3.18 -1.78
N THR A 38 4.49 -4.44 -1.41
CA THR A 38 3.79 -5.07 -0.28
C THR A 38 4.16 -4.40 1.04
N LEU A 39 5.45 -4.14 1.29
CA LEU A 39 5.91 -3.42 2.48
C LEU A 39 5.34 -1.99 2.55
N LYS A 40 5.28 -1.28 1.42
CA LYS A 40 4.64 0.05 1.35
C LYS A 40 3.16 -0.03 1.70
N LYS A 41 2.43 -1.00 1.13
CA LYS A 41 1.00 -1.23 1.42
C LYS A 41 0.79 -1.50 2.92
N GLN A 42 1.60 -2.37 3.53
CA GLN A 42 1.49 -2.66 4.96
C GLN A 42 1.73 -1.42 5.83
N LYS A 43 2.69 -0.57 5.47
CA LYS A 43 2.91 0.70 6.17
C LYS A 43 1.69 1.62 6.13
N VAL A 44 1.02 1.73 4.97
CA VAL A 44 -0.19 2.53 4.82
C VAL A 44 -1.32 1.97 5.69
N LEU A 45 -1.56 0.66 5.63
CA LEU A 45 -2.60 0.00 6.43
C LEU A 45 -2.42 0.23 7.94
N LEU A 46 -1.17 0.20 8.42
CA LEU A 46 -0.86 0.49 9.82
C LEU A 46 -1.18 1.94 10.20
N LEU A 47 -0.89 2.89 9.32
CA LEU A 47 -1.21 4.31 9.55
C LEU A 47 -2.73 4.53 9.55
N GLU A 48 -3.45 3.93 8.60
CA GLU A 48 -4.91 3.98 8.55
C GLU A 48 -5.55 3.38 9.80
N HIS A 49 -5.03 2.25 10.29
CA HIS A 49 -5.47 1.65 11.53
C HIS A 49 -5.27 2.60 12.72
N LYS A 50 -4.09 3.22 12.81
CA LYS A 50 -3.79 4.21 13.85
C LYS A 50 -4.71 5.43 13.78
N HIS A 51 -5.00 5.94 12.59
CA HIS A 51 -5.95 7.04 12.40
C HIS A 51 -7.34 6.65 12.89
N ARG A 52 -7.84 5.47 12.49
CA ARG A 52 -9.14 4.96 12.93
C ARG A 52 -9.22 4.82 14.45
N GLU A 53 -8.20 4.22 15.07
CA GLU A 53 -8.13 4.13 16.54
C GLU A 53 -8.13 5.52 17.19
N GLY A 54 -7.44 6.49 16.59
CA GLY A 54 -7.41 7.87 17.05
C GLY A 54 -8.81 8.49 17.10
N TYR A 55 -9.56 8.40 15.99
CA TYR A 55 -10.93 8.92 15.91
C TYR A 55 -11.91 8.16 16.81
N LEU A 56 -11.72 6.86 17.03
CA LEU A 56 -12.55 6.11 17.99
C LEU A 56 -12.26 6.51 19.43
N LYS A 57 -10.99 6.77 19.78
CA LYS A 57 -10.57 7.15 21.14
C LYS A 57 -10.88 8.62 21.45
N LYS A 58 -10.89 9.48 20.44
CA LYS A 58 -11.21 10.90 20.52
C LYS A 58 -12.19 11.22 19.38
N PRO A 59 -13.49 10.96 19.59
CA PRO A 59 -14.48 11.35 18.62
C PRO A 59 -14.47 12.86 18.46
N VAL A 60 -14.84 13.31 17.27
CA VAL A 60 -14.94 14.73 16.95
C VAL A 60 -16.04 15.35 17.77
N GLU A 61 -15.74 16.44 18.47
CA GLU A 61 -16.73 17.20 19.22
C GLU A 61 -17.54 18.11 18.26
N PRO A 62 -18.82 18.35 18.54
CA PRO A 62 -19.60 19.33 17.80
C PRO A 62 -18.91 20.70 17.86
N GLY A 63 -18.67 21.37 16.73
CA GLY A 63 -17.96 22.64 16.71
C GLY A 63 -16.46 22.57 16.42
N GLU A 64 -15.85 21.38 16.48
CA GLU A 64 -14.39 21.24 16.46
C GLU A 64 -13.77 21.66 15.11
N PHE A 65 -14.50 21.50 14.01
CA PHE A 65 -14.02 21.82 12.65
C PHE A 65 -14.88 22.85 11.92
N ASP A 66 -15.88 23.45 12.56
CA ASP A 66 -16.84 24.38 11.95
C ASP A 66 -16.14 25.60 11.33
N ILE A 67 -14.97 25.97 11.83
CA ILE A 67 -14.12 27.04 11.29
C ILE A 67 -13.48 26.74 9.93
N TRP A 68 -13.56 25.49 9.44
CA TRP A 68 -13.01 25.05 8.16
C TRP A 68 -14.09 24.84 7.08
N GLU A 69 -15.37 24.92 7.44
CA GLU A 69 -16.48 24.80 6.49
C GLU A 69 -16.49 25.89 5.40
N PRO A 70 -16.19 27.17 5.71
CA PRO A 70 -16.13 28.23 4.71
C PRO A 70 -15.02 28.05 3.65
N GLU A 71 -13.96 27.31 3.98
CA GLU A 71 -12.77 27.13 3.14
C GLU A 71 -12.83 25.90 2.22
N GLN A 72 -13.87 25.07 2.30
CA GLN A 72 -14.02 23.83 1.53
C GLN A 72 -14.49 24.09 0.08
N GLU A 73 -13.65 24.72 -0.76
CA GLU A 73 -13.89 24.85 -2.20
C GLU A 73 -13.39 23.61 -2.97
N TRP A 74 -14.15 22.52 -2.92
CA TRP A 74 -13.97 21.39 -3.83
C TRP A 74 -14.77 21.70 -5.09
N GLY A 75 -14.12 22.33 -6.07
CA GLY A 75 -14.75 22.87 -7.28
C GLY A 75 -15.88 22.01 -7.86
N ASN A 76 -16.92 22.67 -8.37
CA ASN A 76 -18.13 22.03 -8.89
C ASN A 76 -17.79 20.80 -9.75
N GLY A 77 -18.31 19.64 -9.34
CA GLY A 77 -18.01 18.33 -9.94
C GLY A 77 -18.36 18.16 -11.40
#